data_AF-A0A2W6TRX8-F1
#
_entry.id   AF-A0A2W6TRX8-F1
#
_cell.length_a   1.000
_cell.length_b   1.000
_cell.length_c   1.000
_cell.angle_alpha   90.00
_cell.angle_beta   90.00
_cell.angle_gamma   90.00
#
_symmetry.space_group_name_H-M   'P 1'
#
loop_
_entity.id
_entity.type
_entity.pdbx_description
1 polymer ?
#
loop_
_entity_poly.entity_id
_entity_poly.type
_entity_poly.pdbx_seq_one_letter_code
_entity_poly.pdbx_strand_id
1 'polypeptide(L)'
;MFYNNAICDIYIGKSAGAKLLQDIRNAKRNIKIVSPYLSPSLIKELIFLHNKGIKINLITSDEIEDFYGYDKNINKLIVQKRHTDEKAKQSRDSLISLSGILLFIIIGLIVLLVPFIFFLKEWKFAYGFILVVLLFFVRDFVVRQIKSKRIYHYTYKQLFPFKVFISPNNGNSFNKTFIHSKIYVIDDEIAYMGSLNFTAKGIKDNHETRIRTADPNAVAGIVEEVNKIFFNSNLAERDLQFWGSQLYPEPIN
;
A
#
# COMPACT_ATOMS: atom_id res chain seq x y z
N MET A 1 -24.09 16.21 12.36
CA MET A 1 -24.85 17.44 12.01
C MET A 1 -26.36 17.14 12.02
N PHE A 2 -27.21 18.13 12.33
CA PHE A 2 -28.66 18.09 12.09
C PHE A 2 -29.07 19.33 11.29
N TYR A 3 -29.86 19.16 10.24
CA TYR A 3 -30.33 20.25 9.38
C TYR A 3 -31.71 19.94 8.82
N ASN A 4 -32.61 20.90 8.94
CA ASN A 4 -34.01 20.78 8.53
C ASN A 4 -34.27 21.50 7.22
N ASN A 5 -35.32 21.07 6.52
CA ASN A 5 -35.82 21.69 5.28
C ASN A 5 -34.81 21.69 4.12
N ALA A 6 -33.91 20.70 4.09
CA ALA A 6 -33.01 20.51 2.96
C ALA A 6 -33.79 20.19 1.67
N ILE A 7 -33.46 20.90 0.60
CA ILE A 7 -33.97 20.57 -0.74
C ILE A 7 -33.14 19.40 -1.27
N CYS A 8 -33.81 18.29 -1.60
CA CYS A 8 -33.13 17.09 -2.07
C CYS A 8 -33.97 16.26 -3.06
N ASP A 9 -33.27 15.52 -3.92
CA ASP A 9 -33.83 14.53 -4.81
C ASP A 9 -33.72 13.15 -4.17
N ILE A 10 -34.84 12.43 -4.10
CA ILE A 10 -34.89 11.06 -3.63
C ILE A 10 -34.95 10.11 -4.83
N TYR A 11 -34.16 9.05 -4.79
CA TYR A 11 -34.21 7.96 -5.75
C TYR A 11 -34.18 6.63 -5.02
N ILE A 12 -35.08 5.72 -5.42
CA ILE A 12 -35.18 4.37 -4.87
C ILE A 12 -35.29 3.43 -6.06
N GLY A 13 -34.37 2.48 -6.16
CA GLY A 13 -34.40 1.48 -7.23
C GLY A 13 -33.02 1.00 -7.63
N LYS A 14 -32.98 0.28 -8.75
CA LYS A 14 -31.72 -0.14 -9.37
C LYS A 14 -31.02 1.04 -10.02
N SER A 15 -29.70 0.92 -10.20
CA SER A 15 -28.84 1.94 -10.83
C SER A 15 -28.90 3.31 -10.15
N ALA A 16 -29.18 3.35 -8.85
CA ALA A 16 -29.24 4.59 -8.06
C ALA A 16 -27.92 5.39 -8.13
N GLY A 17 -26.78 4.71 -8.28
CA GLY A 17 -25.47 5.32 -8.37
C GLY A 17 -25.10 5.88 -9.75
N ALA A 18 -25.93 5.71 -10.79
CA ALA A 18 -25.59 6.18 -12.14
C ALA A 18 -25.32 7.69 -12.20
N LYS A 19 -26.20 8.49 -11.55
CA LYS A 19 -26.05 9.95 -11.48
C LYS A 19 -24.86 10.38 -10.60
N LEU A 20 -24.63 9.66 -9.48
CA LEU A 20 -23.45 9.87 -8.63
C LEU A 20 -22.16 9.68 -9.44
N LEU A 21 -22.05 8.58 -10.20
CA LEU A 21 -20.85 8.29 -10.98
C LEU A 21 -20.64 9.32 -12.10
N GLN A 22 -21.72 9.79 -12.72
CA GLN A 22 -21.65 10.88 -13.69
C GLN A 22 -21.09 12.17 -13.06
N ASP A 23 -21.59 12.55 -11.89
CA ASP A 23 -21.14 13.77 -11.21
C ASP A 23 -19.69 13.64 -10.72
N ILE A 24 -19.27 12.45 -10.22
CA ILE A 24 -17.87 12.16 -9.89
C ILE A 24 -16.95 12.35 -11.11
N ARG A 25 -17.34 11.82 -12.27
CA ARG A 25 -16.54 11.95 -13.52
C ARG A 25 -16.44 13.38 -14.02
N ASN A 26 -17.44 14.20 -13.69
CA ASN A 26 -17.51 15.59 -14.10
C ASN A 26 -16.86 16.55 -13.09
N ALA A 27 -16.44 16.06 -11.92
CA ALA A 27 -15.85 16.86 -10.85
C ALA A 27 -14.68 17.72 -11.34
N LYS A 28 -14.58 18.93 -10.78
CA LYS A 28 -13.62 19.97 -11.19
C LYS A 28 -12.58 20.31 -10.14
N ARG A 29 -12.90 20.13 -8.86
CA ARG A 29 -12.11 20.62 -7.72
C ARG A 29 -11.78 19.49 -6.76
N ASN A 30 -12.79 18.82 -6.23
CA ASN A 30 -12.57 17.82 -5.20
C ASN A 30 -13.68 16.78 -5.09
N ILE A 31 -13.33 15.61 -4.56
CA ILE A 31 -14.24 14.52 -4.26
C ILE A 31 -13.94 14.02 -2.85
N LYS A 32 -14.98 13.91 -2.01
CA LYS A 32 -14.89 13.27 -0.71
C LYS A 32 -15.80 12.05 -0.68
N ILE A 33 -15.28 10.90 -0.27
CA ILE A 33 -16.01 9.64 -0.24
C ILE A 33 -15.89 9.04 1.14
N VAL A 34 -17.03 8.70 1.73
CA VAL A 34 -17.13 7.84 2.90
C VAL A 34 -17.93 6.63 2.46
N SER A 35 -17.30 5.45 2.45
CA SER A 35 -17.99 4.22 2.11
C SER A 35 -17.27 3.03 2.74
N PRO A 36 -17.95 2.15 3.49
CA PRO A 36 -17.30 1.00 4.11
C PRO A 36 -16.79 -0.01 3.09
N TYR A 37 -17.36 -0.04 1.88
CA TYR A 37 -16.99 -1.00 0.83
C TYR A 37 -16.61 -0.31 -0.48
N LEU A 38 -15.53 -0.79 -1.10
CA LEU A 38 -14.93 -0.22 -2.30
C LEU A 38 -14.67 -1.29 -3.36
N SER A 39 -15.05 -1.06 -4.62
CA SER A 39 -14.69 -1.98 -5.71
C SER A 39 -13.41 -1.56 -6.46
N PRO A 40 -12.60 -2.52 -6.94
CA PRO A 40 -11.35 -2.25 -7.64
C PRO A 40 -11.48 -1.31 -8.86
N SER A 41 -12.59 -1.39 -9.60
CA SER A 41 -12.87 -0.56 -10.78
C SER A 41 -13.06 0.92 -10.43
N LEU A 42 -13.76 1.22 -9.34
CA LEU A 42 -14.04 2.59 -8.92
C LEU A 42 -12.81 3.24 -8.29
N ILE A 43 -11.94 2.46 -7.65
CA ILE A 43 -10.64 2.96 -7.18
C ILE A 43 -9.75 3.41 -8.35
N LYS A 44 -9.75 2.66 -9.48
CA LYS A 44 -9.04 3.09 -10.69
C LYS A 44 -9.56 4.43 -11.22
N GLU A 45 -10.87 4.66 -11.17
CA GLU A 45 -11.48 5.94 -11.55
C GLU A 45 -11.00 7.09 -10.64
N LEU A 46 -10.94 6.88 -9.31
CA LEU A 46 -10.39 7.87 -8.38
C LEU A 46 -8.92 8.18 -8.67
N ILE A 47 -8.09 7.16 -8.91
CA ILE A 47 -6.68 7.35 -9.27
C ILE A 47 -6.56 8.19 -10.56
N PHE A 48 -7.40 7.92 -11.55
CA PHE A 48 -7.43 8.69 -12.80
C PHE A 48 -7.80 10.16 -12.57
N LEU A 49 -8.83 10.43 -11.76
CA LEU A 49 -9.23 11.80 -11.41
C LEU A 49 -8.16 12.53 -10.59
N HIS A 50 -7.50 11.83 -9.67
CA HIS A 50 -6.37 12.37 -8.91
C HIS A 50 -5.23 12.79 -9.83
N ASN A 51 -4.88 11.98 -10.82
CA ASN A 51 -3.86 12.30 -11.82
C ASN A 51 -4.24 13.51 -12.71
N LYS A 52 -5.54 13.83 -12.82
CA LYS A 52 -6.04 15.04 -13.48
C LYS A 52 -6.01 16.28 -12.57
N GLY A 53 -5.56 16.16 -11.33
CA GLY A 53 -5.47 17.27 -10.37
C GLY A 53 -6.70 17.44 -9.48
N ILE A 54 -7.68 16.52 -9.53
CA ILE A 54 -8.83 16.54 -8.61
C ILE A 54 -8.35 16.09 -7.22
N LYS A 55 -8.70 16.87 -6.18
CA LYS A 55 -8.38 16.51 -4.79
C LYS A 55 -9.31 15.40 -4.32
N ILE A 56 -8.77 14.34 -3.73
CA ILE A 56 -9.56 13.19 -3.28
C ILE A 56 -9.33 12.96 -1.79
N ASN A 57 -10.41 12.80 -1.05
CA ASN A 57 -10.43 12.33 0.32
C ASN A 57 -11.27 11.05 0.40
N LEU A 58 -10.69 9.96 0.85
CA LEU A 58 -11.37 8.66 0.93
C LEU A 58 -11.39 8.14 2.37
N ILE A 59 -12.58 7.78 2.86
CA ILE A 59 -12.76 7.10 4.14
C ILE A 59 -13.40 5.75 3.85
N THR A 60 -12.79 4.69 4.36
CA THR A 60 -13.27 3.31 4.26
C THR A 60 -13.04 2.56 5.57
N SER A 61 -13.54 1.33 5.63
CA SER A 61 -13.29 0.41 6.74
C SER A 61 -12.43 -0.78 6.31
N ASP A 62 -11.93 -1.56 7.26
CA ASP A 62 -11.15 -2.79 7.05
C ASP A 62 -12.00 -4.07 6.93
N GLU A 63 -13.28 -4.04 7.32
CA GLU A 63 -14.25 -5.09 7.02
C GLU A 63 -14.84 -4.88 5.62
N ILE A 64 -14.27 -5.52 4.59
CA ILE A 64 -14.78 -5.43 3.22
C ILE A 64 -14.95 -6.81 2.59
N GLU A 65 -16.13 -7.07 2.01
CA GLU A 65 -16.45 -8.23 1.16
C GLU A 65 -15.44 -8.42 0.01
N ASP A 66 -14.85 -7.32 -0.47
CA ASP A 66 -13.82 -7.24 -1.52
C ASP A 66 -12.36 -7.11 -1.00
N PHE A 67 -12.11 -6.97 0.32
CA PHE A 67 -10.71 -6.86 0.83
C PHE A 67 -9.93 -8.17 0.75
N TYR A 68 -10.65 -9.30 0.71
CA TYR A 68 -10.09 -10.63 0.76
C TYR A 68 -9.92 -11.28 -0.64
N GLY A 69 -10.34 -10.58 -1.71
CA GLY A 69 -10.16 -11.02 -3.10
C GLY A 69 -8.76 -10.75 -3.65
N TYR A 70 -8.34 -11.55 -4.64
CA TYR A 70 -7.02 -11.47 -5.30
C TYR A 70 -6.77 -10.13 -6.04
N ASP A 71 -7.82 -9.38 -6.40
CA ASP A 71 -7.75 -8.10 -7.12
C ASP A 71 -7.50 -6.90 -6.19
N LYS A 72 -6.41 -6.95 -5.42
CA LYS A 72 -6.03 -5.92 -4.42
C LYS A 72 -5.58 -4.61 -5.09
N ASN A 73 -6.53 -3.78 -5.56
CA ASN A 73 -6.24 -2.42 -6.00
C ASN A 73 -5.99 -1.45 -4.84
N ILE A 74 -6.28 -1.83 -3.58
CA ILE A 74 -5.99 -1.00 -2.41
C ILE A 74 -4.49 -0.72 -2.28
N ASN A 75 -3.64 -1.69 -2.66
CA ASN A 75 -2.20 -1.52 -2.71
C ASN A 75 -1.84 -0.34 -3.61
N LYS A 76 -2.57 -0.10 -4.71
CA LYS A 76 -2.32 1.03 -5.62
C LYS A 76 -2.53 2.40 -4.97
N LEU A 77 -3.22 2.47 -3.83
CA LEU A 77 -3.35 3.69 -3.03
C LEU A 77 -2.15 3.92 -2.12
N ILE A 78 -1.29 2.92 -1.94
CA ILE A 78 -0.09 2.98 -1.09
C ILE A 78 1.15 2.94 -1.98
N VAL A 79 1.93 3.99 -1.93
CA VAL A 79 3.21 4.10 -2.62
C VAL A 79 4.33 3.68 -1.67
N GLN A 80 4.97 2.55 -1.98
CA GLN A 80 6.19 2.13 -1.30
C GLN A 80 7.38 2.99 -1.77
N LYS A 81 8.14 3.52 -0.82
CA LYS A 81 9.43 4.20 -1.07
C LYS A 81 10.54 3.42 -0.41
N ARG A 82 11.53 3.03 -1.22
CA ARG A 82 12.77 2.40 -0.76
C ARG A 82 13.82 3.46 -0.48
N HIS A 83 14.39 3.41 0.72
CA HIS A 83 15.54 4.19 1.17
C HIS A 83 16.75 3.29 1.28
N THR A 84 17.90 3.82 0.91
CA THR A 84 19.18 3.10 1.00
C THR A 84 20.00 3.71 2.13
N ASP A 85 20.44 2.88 3.06
CA ASP A 85 21.45 3.28 4.04
C ASP A 85 22.82 3.22 3.35
N GLU A 86 23.35 4.39 3.00
CA GLU A 86 24.62 4.51 2.28
C GLU A 86 25.80 3.96 3.10
N LYS A 87 25.77 4.06 4.44
CA LYS A 87 26.85 3.52 5.29
C LYS A 87 26.79 1.99 5.29
N ALA A 88 25.60 1.42 5.45
CA ALA A 88 25.41 -0.03 5.39
C ALA A 88 25.75 -0.58 4.00
N LYS A 89 25.40 0.15 2.94
CA LYS A 89 25.74 -0.19 1.55
C LYS A 89 27.24 -0.18 1.29
N GLN A 90 27.95 0.90 1.63
CA GLN A 90 29.41 0.95 1.48
C GLN A 90 30.08 -0.21 2.21
N SER A 91 29.62 -0.51 3.43
CA SER A 91 30.14 -1.61 4.23
C SER A 91 29.75 -2.99 3.66
N ARG A 92 28.70 -3.12 2.85
CA ARG A 92 28.37 -4.34 2.09
C ARG A 92 29.26 -4.46 0.85
N ASP A 93 29.44 -3.37 0.12
CA ASP A 93 30.22 -3.31 -1.11
C ASP A 93 31.70 -3.69 -0.85
N SER A 94 32.25 -3.28 0.29
CA SER A 94 33.56 -3.73 0.77
C SER A 94 33.63 -5.25 0.98
N LEU A 95 32.60 -5.87 1.58
CA LEU A 95 32.54 -7.33 1.74
C LEU A 95 32.39 -8.05 0.39
N ILE A 96 31.63 -7.48 -0.56
CA ILE A 96 31.50 -8.00 -1.92
C ILE A 96 32.87 -8.00 -2.62
N SER A 97 33.61 -6.89 -2.52
CA SER A 97 34.96 -6.79 -3.04
C SER A 97 35.89 -7.85 -2.42
N LEU A 98 35.88 -7.99 -1.10
CA LEU A 98 36.65 -9.02 -0.38
C LEU A 98 36.30 -10.44 -0.85
N SER A 99 35.00 -10.75 -1.01
CA SER A 99 34.54 -12.06 -1.50
C SER A 99 35.02 -12.35 -2.93
N GLY A 100 35.09 -11.33 -3.78
CA GLY A 100 35.65 -11.41 -5.12
C GLY A 100 37.15 -11.68 -5.11
N ILE A 101 37.91 -10.95 -4.28
CA ILE A 101 39.36 -11.17 -4.11
C ILE A 101 39.64 -12.60 -3.63
N LEU A 102 38.92 -13.09 -2.62
CA LEU A 102 39.04 -14.47 -2.13
C LEU A 102 38.77 -15.50 -3.23
N LEU A 103 37.78 -15.26 -4.09
CA LEU A 103 37.48 -16.15 -5.22
C LEU A 103 38.65 -16.22 -6.20
N PHE A 104 39.26 -15.09 -6.57
CA PHE A 104 40.43 -15.07 -7.44
C PHE A 104 41.63 -15.79 -6.83
N ILE A 105 41.87 -15.62 -5.52
CA ILE A 105 42.95 -16.33 -4.81
C ILE A 105 42.70 -17.85 -4.84
N ILE A 106 41.47 -18.29 -4.56
CA ILE A 106 41.09 -19.72 -4.60
C ILE A 106 41.35 -20.31 -5.99
N ILE A 107 40.87 -19.64 -7.05
CA ILE A 107 41.06 -20.10 -8.43
C ILE A 107 42.56 -20.12 -8.77
N GLY A 108 43.31 -19.07 -8.44
CA GLY A 108 44.75 -18.99 -8.68
C GLY A 108 45.53 -20.12 -7.98
N LEU A 109 45.20 -20.44 -6.72
CA LEU A 109 45.80 -21.54 -5.99
C LEU A 109 45.50 -22.89 -6.63
N ILE A 110 44.26 -23.13 -7.08
CA ILE A 110 43.89 -24.38 -7.78
C ILE A 110 44.67 -24.50 -9.10
N VAL A 111 44.72 -23.43 -9.89
CA VAL A 111 45.44 -23.37 -11.17
C VAL A 111 46.95 -23.57 -10.98
N LEU A 112 47.51 -23.19 -9.83
CA LEU A 112 48.92 -23.40 -9.51
C LEU A 112 49.20 -24.81 -8.97
N LEU A 113 48.38 -25.31 -8.03
CA LEU A 113 48.59 -26.60 -7.36
C LEU A 113 48.41 -27.79 -8.31
N VAL A 114 47.42 -27.75 -9.21
CA VAL A 114 47.11 -28.87 -10.10
C VAL A 114 48.27 -29.20 -11.06
N PRO A 115 48.86 -28.22 -11.80
CA PRO A 115 50.05 -28.47 -12.61
C PRO A 115 51.25 -28.89 -11.78
N PHE A 116 51.46 -28.30 -10.60
CA PHE A 116 52.60 -28.63 -9.75
C PHE A 116 52.61 -30.11 -9.34
N ILE A 117 51.44 -30.64 -8.95
CA ILE A 117 51.26 -32.07 -8.66
C ILE A 117 51.53 -32.93 -9.90
N PHE A 118 51.02 -32.51 -11.06
CA PHE A 118 51.17 -33.25 -12.32
C PHE A 118 52.63 -33.31 -12.81
N PHE A 119 53.35 -32.18 -12.79
CA PHE A 119 54.71 -32.10 -13.30
C PHE A 119 55.76 -32.67 -12.35
N LEU A 120 55.63 -32.41 -11.04
CA LEU A 120 56.60 -32.88 -10.06
C LEU A 120 56.34 -34.31 -9.57
N LYS A 121 55.15 -34.88 -9.84
CA LYS A 121 54.72 -36.22 -9.40
C LYS A 121 54.80 -36.45 -7.87
N GLU A 122 54.77 -35.36 -7.10
CA GLU A 122 54.88 -35.37 -5.64
C GLU A 122 53.51 -35.14 -5.00
N TRP A 123 52.93 -36.19 -4.42
CA TRP A 123 51.59 -36.12 -3.81
C TRP A 123 51.51 -35.23 -2.57
N LYS A 124 52.65 -34.88 -1.95
CA LYS A 124 52.70 -33.98 -0.78
C LYS A 124 52.13 -32.59 -1.08
N PHE A 125 52.14 -32.14 -2.33
CA PHE A 125 51.52 -30.86 -2.71
C PHE A 125 49.99 -30.86 -2.57
N ALA A 126 49.35 -32.04 -2.45
CA ALA A 126 47.92 -32.13 -2.18
C ALA A 126 47.51 -31.50 -0.83
N TYR A 127 48.41 -31.42 0.16
CA TYR A 127 48.14 -30.70 1.40
C TYR A 127 47.83 -29.21 1.17
N GLY A 128 48.25 -28.63 0.04
CA GLY A 128 47.89 -27.26 -0.36
C GLY A 128 46.38 -27.06 -0.56
N PHE A 129 45.62 -28.12 -0.88
CA PHE A 129 44.16 -28.02 -0.96
C PHE A 129 43.49 -27.78 0.39
N ILE A 130 44.17 -28.05 1.52
CA ILE A 130 43.66 -27.67 2.86
C ILE A 130 43.48 -26.15 2.94
N LEU A 131 44.44 -25.38 2.40
CA LEU A 131 44.35 -23.92 2.36
C LEU A 131 43.21 -23.45 1.44
N VAL A 132 43.03 -24.11 0.30
CA VAL A 132 41.91 -23.84 -0.63
C VAL A 132 40.56 -24.05 0.04
N VAL A 133 40.40 -25.16 0.76
CA VAL A 133 39.19 -25.48 1.53
C VAL A 133 38.96 -24.45 2.65
N LEU A 134 40.02 -24.06 3.38
CA LEU A 134 39.92 -23.03 4.42
C LEU A 134 39.49 -21.68 3.85
N LEU A 135 40.08 -21.24 2.74
CA LEU A 135 39.69 -20.00 2.06
C LEU A 135 38.25 -20.06 1.53
N PHE A 136 37.80 -21.24 1.07
CA PHE A 136 36.41 -21.44 0.68
C PHE A 136 35.46 -21.21 1.87
N PHE A 137 35.76 -21.75 3.05
CA PHE A 137 34.95 -21.50 4.25
C PHE A 137 34.96 -20.04 4.69
N VAL A 138 36.11 -19.35 4.61
CA VAL A 138 36.20 -17.90 4.89
C VAL A 138 35.33 -17.12 3.91
N ARG A 139 35.40 -17.45 2.61
CA ARG A 139 34.57 -16.82 1.60
C ARG A 139 33.09 -17.08 1.84
N ASP A 140 32.70 -18.31 2.20
CA ASP A 140 31.31 -18.64 2.52
C ASP A 140 30.80 -17.80 3.70
N PHE A 141 31.60 -17.64 4.75
CA PHE A 141 31.27 -16.76 5.88
C PHE A 141 31.05 -15.30 5.44
N VAL A 142 31.93 -14.75 4.60
CA VAL A 142 31.77 -13.40 4.05
C VAL A 142 30.50 -13.29 3.20
N VAL A 143 30.20 -14.29 2.37
CA VAL A 143 28.96 -14.32 1.56
C VAL A 143 27.71 -14.36 2.44
N ARG A 144 27.73 -15.10 3.55
CA ARG A 144 26.63 -15.09 4.52
C ARG A 144 26.43 -13.70 5.12
N GLN A 145 27.50 -13.00 5.48
CA GLN A 145 27.43 -11.63 5.98
C GLN A 145 26.87 -10.65 4.93
N ILE A 146 27.25 -10.79 3.66
CA ILE A 146 26.70 -9.97 2.57
C ILE A 146 25.19 -10.17 2.47
N LYS A 147 24.72 -11.43 2.55
CA LYS A 147 23.30 -11.79 2.44
C LYS A 147 22.46 -11.32 3.63
N SER A 148 23.00 -11.29 4.84
CA SER A 148 22.26 -10.88 6.04
C SER A 148 22.25 -9.36 6.26
N LYS A 149 23.10 -8.61 5.56
CA LYS A 149 23.23 -7.16 5.74
C LYS A 149 22.04 -6.42 5.16
N ARG A 150 21.28 -5.72 6.01
CA ARG A 150 20.18 -4.84 5.59
C ARG A 150 20.73 -3.49 5.15
N ILE A 151 20.49 -3.14 3.89
CA ILE A 151 20.84 -1.85 3.29
C ILE A 151 19.57 -1.05 2.94
N TYR A 152 18.44 -1.73 2.78
CA TYR A 152 17.18 -1.09 2.42
C TYR A 152 16.23 -0.95 3.60
N HIS A 153 15.63 0.24 3.69
CA HIS A 153 14.53 0.57 4.58
C HIS A 153 13.36 1.07 3.74
N TYR A 154 12.14 0.75 4.14
CA TYR A 154 10.95 1.06 3.36
C TYR A 154 10.04 1.99 4.15
N THR A 155 9.46 2.97 3.47
CA THR A 155 8.41 3.83 4.03
C THR A 155 7.25 3.87 3.06
N TYR A 156 6.05 3.96 3.58
CA TYR A 156 4.81 3.95 2.81
C TYR A 156 4.16 5.32 2.84
N LYS A 157 3.67 5.79 1.69
CA LYS A 157 2.91 7.03 1.57
C LYS A 157 1.58 6.77 0.88
N GLN A 158 0.57 7.54 1.24
CA GLN A 158 -0.70 7.51 0.54
C GLN A 158 -0.56 8.19 -0.82
N LEU A 159 -1.18 7.64 -1.85
CA LEU A 159 -1.25 8.24 -3.18
C LEU A 159 -2.05 9.56 -3.12
N PHE A 160 -3.18 9.53 -2.44
CA PHE A 160 -3.98 10.69 -2.04
C PHE A 160 -4.51 10.45 -0.62
N PRO A 161 -4.95 11.49 0.11
CA PRO A 161 -5.45 11.35 1.47
C PRO A 161 -6.55 10.29 1.59
N PHE A 162 -6.30 9.22 2.34
CA PHE A 162 -7.31 8.22 2.68
C PHE A 162 -7.19 7.75 4.12
N LYS A 163 -8.30 7.26 4.69
CA LYS A 163 -8.36 6.64 6.02
C LYS A 163 -9.07 5.31 5.97
N VAL A 164 -8.52 4.34 6.71
CA VAL A 164 -9.10 3.01 6.88
C VAL A 164 -9.37 2.84 8.37
N PHE A 165 -10.63 2.89 8.77
CA PHE A 165 -11.03 2.70 10.16
C PHE A 165 -11.21 1.22 10.49
N ILE A 166 -10.75 0.83 11.68
CA ILE A 166 -10.81 -0.55 12.17
C ILE A 166 -12.22 -0.84 12.70
N SER A 167 -12.87 -1.86 12.17
CA SER A 167 -14.18 -2.30 12.62
C SER A 167 -14.16 -2.96 14.01
N PRO A 168 -15.26 -2.86 14.77
CA PRO A 168 -15.37 -3.43 16.12
C PRO A 168 -15.17 -4.95 16.20
N ASN A 169 -15.54 -5.73 15.17
CA ASN A 169 -15.61 -7.19 15.26
C ASN A 169 -14.25 -7.90 15.15
N ASN A 170 -13.17 -7.17 14.85
CA ASN A 170 -11.82 -7.73 14.81
C ASN A 170 -11.24 -7.88 16.23
N GLY A 171 -11.81 -8.80 17.03
CA GLY A 171 -11.25 -9.56 18.18
C GLY A 171 -10.54 -8.86 19.35
N ASN A 172 -9.97 -7.66 19.16
CA ASN A 172 -9.09 -6.95 20.08
C ASN A 172 -9.28 -5.42 20.00
N SER A 173 -10.40 -4.94 19.42
CA SER A 173 -10.54 -3.50 19.16
C SER A 173 -11.02 -2.75 20.41
N PHE A 174 -10.24 -1.77 20.86
CA PHE A 174 -10.71 -0.68 21.73
C PHE A 174 -11.76 0.21 21.01
N ASN A 175 -12.10 -0.11 19.75
CA ASN A 175 -12.91 0.72 18.88
C ASN A 175 -14.37 0.28 18.93
N LYS A 176 -15.24 1.16 19.42
CA LYS A 176 -16.68 0.87 19.55
C LYS A 176 -17.50 1.33 18.35
N THR A 177 -16.92 2.11 17.44
CA THR A 177 -17.65 2.82 16.38
C THR A 177 -17.26 2.29 15.01
N PHE A 178 -18.25 1.79 14.29
CA PHE A 178 -18.11 1.37 12.90
C PHE A 178 -18.60 2.48 11.95
N ILE A 179 -17.74 2.92 11.04
CA ILE A 179 -18.12 3.89 9.99
C ILE A 179 -18.85 3.15 8.87
N HIS A 180 -20.18 3.09 8.98
CA HIS A 180 -21.05 2.46 7.97
C HIS A 180 -21.75 3.46 7.03
N SER A 181 -21.45 4.75 7.18
CA SER A 181 -22.02 5.82 6.36
C SER A 181 -21.59 5.68 4.90
N LYS A 182 -22.53 5.94 3.98
CA LYS A 182 -22.24 6.11 2.55
C LYS A 182 -22.53 7.55 2.16
N ILE A 183 -21.47 8.35 2.08
CA ILE A 183 -21.54 9.79 1.83
C ILE A 183 -20.59 10.11 0.70
N TYR A 184 -21.05 10.90 -0.28
CA TYR A 184 -20.23 11.33 -1.40
C TYR A 184 -20.42 12.83 -1.59
N VAL A 185 -19.33 13.58 -1.59
CA VAL A 185 -19.33 15.01 -1.87
C VAL A 185 -18.55 15.26 -3.15
N ILE A 186 -19.13 16.03 -4.06
CA ILE A 186 -18.52 16.45 -5.32
C ILE A 186 -18.41 17.97 -5.29
N ASP A 187 -17.20 18.48 -5.47
CA ASP A 187 -16.82 19.89 -5.59
C ASP A 187 -17.23 20.80 -4.42
N ASP A 188 -17.61 20.22 -3.27
CA ASP A 188 -18.26 20.92 -2.15
C ASP A 188 -19.58 21.60 -2.53
N GLU A 189 -20.22 21.14 -3.61
CA GLU A 189 -21.45 21.71 -4.18
C GLU A 189 -22.59 20.70 -4.25
N ILE A 190 -22.28 19.42 -4.36
CA ILE A 190 -23.27 18.34 -4.44
C ILE A 190 -22.91 17.27 -3.41
N ALA A 191 -23.90 16.85 -2.63
CA ALA A 191 -23.75 15.73 -1.71
C ALA A 191 -24.76 14.61 -2.03
N TYR A 192 -24.30 13.38 -1.84
CA TYR A 192 -25.08 12.16 -1.95
C TYR A 192 -24.98 11.36 -0.65
N MET A 193 -26.10 10.80 -0.23
CA MET A 193 -26.20 9.89 0.91
C MET A 193 -27.20 8.78 0.63
N GLY A 194 -27.09 7.64 1.29
CA GLY A 194 -28.06 6.55 1.14
C GLY A 194 -27.50 5.18 1.51
N SER A 195 -28.03 4.13 0.91
CA SER A 195 -27.60 2.75 1.16
C SER A 195 -26.48 2.26 0.22
N LEU A 196 -26.26 2.96 -0.91
CA LEU A 196 -25.33 2.55 -1.94
C LEU A 196 -23.85 2.58 -1.49
N ASN A 197 -23.20 1.43 -1.49
CA ASN A 197 -21.75 1.33 -1.32
C ASN A 197 -21.00 1.78 -2.59
N PHE A 198 -19.74 2.17 -2.44
CA PHE A 198 -18.88 2.57 -3.57
C PHE A 198 -18.30 1.34 -4.28
N THR A 199 -19.20 0.44 -4.70
CA THR A 199 -18.90 -0.79 -5.41
C THR A 199 -19.66 -0.83 -6.74
N ALA A 200 -19.17 -1.61 -7.70
CA ALA A 200 -19.84 -1.78 -9.00
C ALA A 200 -21.31 -2.24 -8.83
N LYS A 201 -21.56 -3.20 -7.93
CA LYS A 201 -22.90 -3.68 -7.59
C LYS A 201 -23.76 -2.59 -6.94
N GLY A 202 -23.23 -1.87 -5.95
CA GLY A 202 -23.95 -0.78 -5.26
C GLY A 202 -24.32 0.38 -6.20
N ILE A 203 -23.47 0.68 -7.17
CA ILE A 203 -23.73 1.74 -8.15
C ILE A 203 -24.77 1.33 -9.20
N LYS A 204 -24.75 0.08 -9.68
CA LYS A 204 -25.51 -0.33 -10.88
C LYS A 204 -26.64 -1.33 -10.61
N ASP A 205 -26.35 -2.40 -9.87
CA ASP A 205 -27.16 -3.63 -9.90
C ASP A 205 -28.09 -3.76 -8.70
N ASN A 206 -27.63 -3.31 -7.52
CA ASN A 206 -28.38 -3.38 -6.28
C ASN A 206 -29.61 -2.45 -6.31
N HIS A 207 -30.64 -2.85 -5.57
CA HIS A 207 -31.77 -1.98 -5.27
C HIS A 207 -31.42 -1.10 -4.07
N GLU A 208 -31.14 0.18 -4.32
CA GLU A 208 -30.58 1.09 -3.33
C GLU A 208 -31.47 2.33 -3.14
N THR A 209 -31.31 3.00 -2.01
CA THR A 209 -31.83 4.34 -1.76
C THR A 209 -30.72 5.37 -1.91
N ARG A 210 -31.05 6.52 -2.49
CA ARG A 210 -30.13 7.63 -2.69
C ARG A 210 -30.87 8.94 -2.51
N ILE A 211 -30.32 9.78 -1.63
CA ILE A 211 -30.63 11.20 -1.53
C ILE A 211 -29.50 11.98 -2.21
N ARG A 212 -29.86 12.95 -3.04
CA ARG A 212 -28.94 13.92 -3.63
C ARG A 212 -29.37 15.31 -3.19
N THR A 213 -28.44 16.15 -2.75
CA THR A 213 -28.73 17.55 -2.45
C THR A 213 -27.67 18.45 -3.07
N ALA A 214 -28.11 19.62 -3.53
CA ALA A 214 -27.26 20.74 -3.93
C ALA A 214 -27.66 22.01 -3.15
N ASP A 215 -28.37 21.85 -2.03
CA ASP A 215 -28.64 22.92 -1.08
C ASP A 215 -27.32 23.35 -0.43
N PRO A 216 -26.86 24.61 -0.60
CA PRO A 216 -25.54 25.04 -0.13
C PRO A 216 -25.34 24.83 1.37
N ASN A 217 -26.36 25.03 2.19
CA ASN A 217 -26.25 24.91 3.65
C ASN A 217 -26.21 23.44 4.07
N ALA A 218 -27.02 22.60 3.43
CA ALA A 218 -26.99 21.15 3.68
C ALA A 218 -25.63 20.57 3.28
N VAL A 219 -25.13 20.92 2.09
CA VAL A 219 -23.83 20.46 1.59
C VAL A 219 -22.71 20.95 2.49
N ALA A 220 -22.72 22.22 2.92
CA ALA A 220 -21.69 22.78 3.79
C ALA A 220 -21.52 21.98 5.10
N GLY A 221 -22.61 21.63 5.79
CA GLY A 221 -22.46 20.86 7.02
C GLY A 221 -22.27 19.35 6.82
N ILE A 222 -22.65 18.78 5.66
CA ILE A 222 -22.20 17.44 5.28
C ILE A 222 -20.68 17.44 5.07
N VAL A 223 -20.14 18.46 4.41
CA VAL A 223 -18.69 18.65 4.23
C VAL A 223 -17.99 18.80 5.58
N GLU A 224 -18.55 19.59 6.49
CA GLU A 224 -18.03 19.74 7.85
C GLU A 224 -17.99 18.40 8.59
N GLU A 225 -19.07 17.61 8.54
CA GLU A 225 -19.13 16.29 9.17
C GLU A 225 -18.09 15.33 8.56
N VAL A 226 -17.98 15.27 7.22
CA VAL A 226 -16.98 14.43 6.55
C VAL A 226 -15.56 14.86 6.94
N ASN A 227 -15.28 16.16 6.99
CA ASN A 227 -13.98 16.68 7.42
C ASN A 227 -13.72 16.36 8.90
N LYS A 228 -14.72 16.42 9.77
CA LYS A 228 -14.59 16.03 11.18
C LYS A 228 -14.24 14.56 11.31
N ILE A 229 -14.90 13.68 10.55
CA ILE A 229 -14.56 12.25 10.53
C ILE A 229 -13.15 12.04 9.95
N PHE A 230 -12.78 12.79 8.91
CA PHE A 230 -11.48 12.64 8.27
C PHE A 230 -10.32 13.13 9.15
N PHE A 231 -10.45 14.28 9.81
CA PHE A 231 -9.32 14.91 10.50
C PHE A 231 -9.35 14.74 12.03
N ASN A 232 -10.53 14.55 12.63
CA ASN A 232 -10.75 14.71 14.07
C ASN A 232 -11.58 13.57 14.72
N SER A 233 -11.63 12.37 14.14
CA SER A 233 -12.57 11.33 14.59
C SER A 233 -12.16 10.61 15.88
N ASN A 234 -10.90 10.69 16.31
CA ASN A 234 -10.33 9.88 17.41
C ASN A 234 -10.59 8.36 17.26
N LEU A 235 -10.99 7.90 16.08
CA LEU A 235 -11.30 6.51 15.80
C LEU A 235 -10.01 5.74 15.51
N ALA A 236 -10.03 4.44 15.80
CA ALA A 236 -8.89 3.58 15.51
C ALA A 236 -8.71 3.44 13.99
N GLU A 237 -7.54 3.82 13.50
CA GLU A 237 -7.14 3.78 12.10
C GLU A 237 -6.08 2.69 11.87
N ARG A 238 -6.07 2.09 10.68
CA ARG A 238 -4.99 1.18 10.28
C ARG A 238 -3.70 1.97 10.11
N ASP A 239 -2.63 1.50 10.77
CA ASP A 239 -1.30 2.08 10.59
C ASP A 239 -0.78 1.80 9.17
N LEU A 240 -0.44 2.87 8.45
CA LEU A 240 -0.01 2.81 7.06
C LEU A 240 1.32 2.08 6.89
N GLN A 241 2.26 2.25 7.84
CA GLN A 241 3.58 1.64 7.71
C GLN A 241 3.50 0.13 7.91
N PHE A 242 2.83 -0.30 8.98
CA PHE A 242 2.56 -1.70 9.26
C PHE A 242 1.79 -2.35 8.12
N TRP A 243 0.70 -1.74 7.67
CA TRP A 243 -0.11 -2.31 6.60
C TRP A 243 0.65 -2.36 5.27
N GLY A 244 1.42 -1.32 4.93
CA GLY A 244 2.29 -1.31 3.77
C GLY A 244 3.30 -2.46 3.77
N SER A 245 3.93 -2.74 4.91
CA SER A 245 4.92 -3.82 5.05
C SER A 245 4.33 -5.22 4.84
N GLN A 246 3.03 -5.40 5.07
CA GLN A 246 2.32 -6.66 4.81
C GLN A 246 1.96 -6.83 3.33
N LEU A 247 1.87 -5.74 2.57
CA LEU A 247 1.38 -5.72 1.19
C LEU A 247 2.50 -5.76 0.15
N TYR A 248 3.70 -5.32 0.51
CA TYR A 248 4.82 -5.15 -0.39
C TYR A 248 6.05 -5.95 0.05
N PRO A 249 6.82 -6.53 -0.90
CA PRO A 249 8.09 -7.15 -0.55
C PRO A 249 9.09 -6.09 -0.05
N GLU A 250 9.84 -6.46 0.99
CA GLU A 250 10.92 -5.64 1.56
C GLU A 250 12.26 -6.37 1.48
N PRO A 251 12.86 -6.53 0.27
CA PRO A 251 14.18 -7.13 0.17
C PRO A 251 15.18 -6.31 0.98
N ILE A 252 16.06 -7.00 1.71
CA ILE A 252 17.00 -6.35 2.63
C ILE A 252 18.26 -5.85 1.92
N ASN A 253 18.64 -6.41 0.77
CA ASN A 253 19.81 -6.04 -0.04
C ASN A 253 19.73 -6.47 -1.50
#